data_AF-A0A2X3CLV2-F1
#
_entry.id   AF-A0A2X3CLV2-F1
#
_cell.length_a   1.000
_cell.length_b   1.000
_cell.length_c   1.000
_cell.angle_alpha   90.00
_cell.angle_beta   90.00
_cell.angle_gamma   90.00
#
_symmetry.space_group_name_H-M   'P 1'
#
loop_
_entity.id
_entity.type
_entity.pdbx_description
1 polymer ?
#
loop_
_entity_poly.entity_id
_entity_poly.type
_entity_poly.pdbx_seq_one_letter_code
_entity_poly.pdbx_strand_id
1 'polypeptide(L)'
;MARKIIVVTAAYGNDHVKSLGGQAAVLPFIANAGADGVEIRRELCSAEELNALPSLAATIERHGLLACYSAPQALFTDNGELNPDLPTLLAEAQTLNALWLKLSLGHFLHNQQLDELRDILSDSGMALVVENDQTDCGQLAPMQRFKSACRVHQLPITLTFDMGNWLWVGDSPERGGTSSCAGGQLYSC
;
A
#
# COMPACT_ATOMS: atom_id res chain seq x y z
N MET A 1 -2.47 15.76 14.96
CA MET A 1 -2.82 14.36 15.30
C MET A 1 -1.56 13.68 15.83
N ALA A 2 -1.69 12.74 16.77
CA ALA A 2 -0.56 11.90 17.18
C ALA A 2 -0.13 11.00 16.00
N ARG A 3 1.18 10.76 15.88
CA ARG A 3 1.72 9.84 14.87
C ARG A 3 1.20 8.43 15.15
N LYS A 4 0.75 7.72 14.11
CA LYS A 4 0.31 6.33 14.20
C LYS A 4 1.48 5.40 13.87
N ILE A 5 1.65 4.35 14.66
CA ILE A 5 2.67 3.32 14.43
C ILE A 5 1.99 2.09 13.83
N ILE A 6 2.30 1.79 12.57
CA ILE A 6 1.80 0.62 11.86
C ILE A 6 2.95 -0.37 11.69
N VAL A 7 2.73 -1.64 12.06
CA VAL A 7 3.75 -2.68 11.92
C VAL A 7 3.41 -3.58 10.73
N VAL A 8 4.36 -3.73 9.80
CA VAL A 8 4.24 -4.65 8.68
C VAL A 8 4.50 -6.09 9.11
N THR A 9 3.59 -7.01 8.77
CA THR A 9 3.71 -8.43 9.15
C THR A 9 4.96 -9.11 8.61
N ALA A 10 5.44 -8.69 7.43
CA ALA A 10 6.67 -9.21 6.83
C ALA A 10 7.93 -8.95 7.68
N ALA A 11 7.90 -7.99 8.62
CA ALA A 11 9.01 -7.76 9.55
C ALA A 11 9.28 -8.95 10.48
N TYR A 12 8.30 -9.84 10.67
CA TYR A 12 8.46 -11.09 11.43
C TYR A 12 9.07 -12.22 10.60
N GLY A 13 9.33 -12.01 9.30
CA GLY A 13 9.89 -12.99 8.39
C GLY A 13 8.83 -13.90 7.76
N ASN A 14 8.83 -14.01 6.43
CA ASN A 14 7.78 -14.71 5.67
C ASN A 14 7.59 -16.18 6.10
N ASP A 15 8.68 -16.93 6.25
CA ASP A 15 8.62 -18.34 6.64
C ASP A 15 8.13 -18.51 8.08
N HIS A 16 8.51 -17.57 8.96
CA HIS A 16 8.06 -17.58 10.34
C HIS A 16 6.56 -17.30 10.43
N VAL A 17 6.06 -16.27 9.74
CA VAL A 17 4.62 -15.97 9.65
C VAL A 17 3.82 -17.18 9.15
N LYS A 18 4.30 -17.84 8.08
CA LYS A 18 3.68 -19.06 7.57
C LYS A 18 3.71 -20.20 8.59
N SER A 19 4.83 -20.40 9.29
CA SER A 19 4.97 -21.44 10.32
C SER A 19 4.03 -21.25 11.52
N LEU A 20 3.64 -20.00 11.81
CA LEU A 20 2.68 -19.66 12.85
C LEU A 20 1.21 -19.85 12.43
N GLY A 21 0.97 -20.25 11.18
CA GLY A 21 -0.37 -20.43 10.64
C GLY A 21 -0.98 -19.17 10.03
N GLY A 22 -0.15 -18.20 9.63
CA GLY A 22 -0.58 -17.02 8.88
C GLY A 22 -0.46 -15.71 9.65
N GLN A 23 -0.90 -14.63 9.00
CA GLN A 23 -0.68 -13.26 9.50
C GLN A 23 -1.51 -12.94 10.76
N ALA A 24 -2.64 -13.63 10.96
CA ALA A 24 -3.44 -13.49 12.19
C ALA A 24 -2.63 -13.84 13.46
N ALA A 25 -1.67 -14.76 13.35
CA ALA A 25 -0.91 -15.27 14.48
C ALA A 25 0.09 -14.25 15.06
N VAL A 26 0.49 -13.23 14.28
CA VAL A 26 1.42 -12.19 14.76
C VAL A 26 0.72 -10.97 15.37
N LEU A 27 -0.60 -10.83 15.19
CA LEU A 27 -1.39 -9.71 15.71
C LEU A 27 -1.26 -9.50 17.23
N PRO A 28 -1.24 -10.54 18.08
CA PRO A 28 -1.03 -10.35 19.52
C PRO A 28 0.32 -9.72 19.85
N PHE A 29 1.38 -10.04 19.10
CA PHE A 29 2.71 -9.45 19.32
C PHE A 29 2.71 -7.97 18.97
N ILE A 30 2.08 -7.61 17.84
CA ILE A 30 1.94 -6.23 17.37
C ILE A 30 1.15 -5.39 18.36
N ALA A 31 -0.01 -5.89 18.81
CA ALA A 31 -0.85 -5.21 19.78
C ALA A 31 -0.15 -5.03 21.15
N ASN A 32 0.51 -6.09 21.65
CA ASN A 32 1.22 -6.03 22.93
C ASN A 32 2.46 -5.11 22.89
N ALA A 33 3.02 -4.85 21.71
CA ALA A 33 4.08 -3.86 21.53
C ALA A 33 3.57 -2.41 21.54
N GLY A 34 2.25 -2.19 21.57
CA GLY A 34 1.63 -0.87 21.60
C GLY A 34 1.50 -0.21 20.22
N ALA A 35 1.55 -0.98 19.14
CA ALA A 35 1.30 -0.46 17.80
C ALA A 35 -0.17 -0.02 17.64
N ASP A 36 -0.40 0.99 16.80
CA ASP A 36 -1.74 1.44 16.46
C ASP A 36 -2.41 0.59 15.37
N GLY A 37 -1.62 -0.15 14.60
CA GLY A 37 -2.15 -0.94 13.49
C GLY A 37 -1.14 -1.89 12.88
N VAL A 38 -1.63 -2.62 11.89
CA VAL A 38 -0.91 -3.66 11.15
C VAL A 38 -1.02 -3.40 9.65
N GLU A 39 0.07 -3.62 8.92
CA GLU A 39 0.03 -3.76 7.47
C GLU A 39 0.03 -5.25 7.10
N ILE A 40 -1.10 -5.71 6.53
CA ILE A 40 -1.30 -7.05 6.01
C ILE A 40 -0.73 -7.12 4.59
N ARG A 41 0.04 -8.18 4.33
CA ARG A 41 0.76 -8.43 3.08
C ARG A 41 0.03 -9.52 2.28
N ARG A 42 -0.53 -9.18 1.13
CA ARG A 42 -1.35 -10.09 0.33
C ARG A 42 -0.64 -11.40 -0.01
N GLU A 43 0.62 -11.32 -0.38
CA GLU A 43 1.46 -12.47 -0.77
C GLU A 43 1.78 -13.44 0.38
N LEU A 44 1.50 -13.04 1.61
CA LEU A 44 1.61 -13.90 2.80
C LEU A 44 0.29 -14.58 3.17
N CYS A 45 -0.81 -14.26 2.49
CA CYS A 45 -2.08 -14.97 2.64
C CYS A 45 -2.12 -16.21 1.75
N SER A 46 -2.55 -17.35 2.30
CA SER A 46 -2.99 -18.50 1.50
C SER A 46 -4.34 -18.22 0.82
N ALA A 47 -4.74 -19.10 -0.11
CA ALA A 47 -6.06 -19.00 -0.74
C ALA A 47 -7.20 -19.15 0.29
N GLU A 48 -7.01 -20.00 1.31
CA GLU A 48 -7.95 -20.15 2.41
C GLU A 48 -8.04 -18.87 3.25
N GLU A 49 -6.91 -18.21 3.53
CA GLU A 49 -6.90 -16.93 4.24
C GLU A 49 -7.56 -15.80 3.44
N LEU A 50 -7.34 -15.73 2.12
CA LEU A 50 -8.01 -14.77 1.24
C LEU A 50 -9.54 -14.99 1.20
N ASN A 51 -10.00 -16.24 1.27
CA ASN A 51 -11.41 -16.55 1.40
C ASN A 51 -11.99 -16.26 2.79
N ALA A 52 -11.13 -16.04 3.80
CA ALA A 52 -11.48 -15.80 5.19
C ALA A 52 -11.10 -14.41 5.69
N LEU A 53 -10.89 -13.42 4.81
CA LEU A 53 -10.56 -12.05 5.17
C LEU A 53 -11.52 -11.41 6.20
N PRO A 54 -12.85 -11.66 6.21
CA PRO A 54 -13.71 -11.13 7.26
C PRO A 54 -13.30 -11.59 8.68
N SER A 55 -12.81 -12.83 8.82
CA SER A 55 -12.33 -13.36 10.10
C SER A 55 -11.00 -12.71 10.51
N LEU A 56 -10.14 -12.41 9.54
CA LEU A 56 -8.90 -11.66 9.79
C LEU A 56 -9.23 -10.23 10.22
N ALA A 57 -10.14 -9.54 9.53
CA ALA A 57 -10.60 -8.19 9.89
C ALA A 57 -11.14 -8.14 11.32
N ALA A 58 -12.03 -9.08 11.68
CA ALA A 58 -12.57 -9.19 13.04
C ALA A 58 -11.48 -9.47 14.09
N THR A 59 -10.40 -10.16 13.71
CA THR A 59 -9.28 -10.42 14.63
C THR A 59 -8.42 -9.17 14.82
N ILE A 60 -8.14 -8.43 13.75
CA ILE A 60 -7.45 -7.13 13.81
C ILE A 60 -8.22 -6.16 14.73
N GLU A 61 -9.53 -6.05 14.54
CA GLU A 61 -10.40 -5.19 15.36
C GLU A 61 -10.42 -5.62 16.83
N ARG A 62 -10.50 -6.93 17.13
CA ARG A 62 -10.44 -7.45 18.52
C ARG A 62 -9.14 -7.10 19.24
N HIS A 63 -8.05 -6.92 18.50
CA HIS A 63 -6.77 -6.45 19.04
C HIS A 63 -6.67 -4.93 19.12
N GLY A 64 -7.70 -4.18 18.73
CA GLY A 64 -7.71 -2.72 18.72
C GLY A 64 -6.78 -2.10 17.67
N LEU A 65 -6.40 -2.87 16.66
CA LEU A 65 -5.48 -2.46 15.61
C LEU A 65 -6.23 -1.87 14.41
N LEU A 66 -5.65 -0.88 13.77
CA LEU A 66 -6.03 -0.43 12.43
C LEU A 66 -5.41 -1.37 11.36
N ALA A 67 -6.09 -1.58 10.24
CA ALA A 67 -5.56 -2.36 9.12
C ALA A 67 -5.06 -1.44 7.99
N CYS A 68 -3.92 -1.78 7.40
CA CYS A 68 -3.49 -1.35 6.08
C CYS A 68 -3.30 -2.60 5.23
N TYR A 69 -3.63 -2.54 3.94
CA TYR A 69 -3.44 -3.69 3.04
C TYR A 69 -2.43 -3.36 1.96
N SER A 70 -1.38 -4.17 1.83
CA SER A 70 -0.35 -3.99 0.81
C SER A 70 -0.29 -5.23 -0.06
N ALA A 71 -0.29 -5.03 -1.37
CA ALA A 71 -0.15 -6.09 -2.35
C ALA A 71 1.11 -5.86 -3.19
N PRO A 72 1.80 -6.92 -3.64
CA PRO A 72 3.04 -6.79 -4.42
C PRO A 72 2.80 -6.32 -5.86
N GLN A 73 1.54 -6.31 -6.31
CA GLN A 73 1.21 -5.91 -7.67
C GLN A 73 1.39 -4.40 -7.88
N ALA A 74 1.78 -4.04 -9.10
CA ALA A 74 1.81 -2.65 -9.53
C ALA A 74 0.42 -2.15 -9.93
N LEU A 75 0.23 -0.83 -9.90
CA LEU A 75 -0.97 -0.16 -10.39
C LEU A 75 -1.09 -0.20 -11.92
N PHE A 76 0.03 0.01 -12.62
CA PHE A 76 0.12 -0.07 -14.08
C PHE A 76 0.96 -1.27 -14.52
N THR A 77 0.43 -2.05 -15.45
CA THR A 77 1.13 -3.16 -16.12
C THR A 77 2.25 -2.67 -17.02
N ASP A 78 3.11 -3.56 -17.50
CA ASP A 78 4.25 -3.23 -18.38
C ASP A 78 3.88 -2.51 -19.68
N ASN A 79 2.65 -2.68 -20.16
CA ASN A 79 2.13 -2.00 -21.35
C ASN A 79 1.52 -0.63 -21.03
N GLY A 80 1.52 -0.20 -19.77
CA GLY A 80 0.92 1.05 -19.32
C GLY A 80 -0.58 0.99 -19.07
N GLU A 81 -1.20 -0.19 -19.18
CA GLU A 81 -2.60 -0.40 -18.84
C GLU A 81 -2.80 -0.56 -17.33
N LEU A 82 -4.00 -0.28 -16.83
CA LEU A 82 -4.35 -0.55 -15.44
C LEU A 82 -4.24 -2.04 -15.15
N ASN A 83 -3.81 -2.35 -13.93
CA ASN A 83 -3.78 -3.71 -13.45
C ASN A 83 -5.20 -4.30 -13.42
N PRO A 84 -5.46 -5.40 -14.16
CA PRO A 84 -6.79 -6.01 -14.21
C PRO A 84 -7.26 -6.56 -12.86
N ASP A 85 -6.34 -6.84 -11.93
CA ASP A 85 -6.66 -7.32 -10.59
C ASP A 85 -7.05 -6.18 -9.63
N LEU A 86 -6.93 -4.92 -10.02
CA LEU A 86 -7.20 -3.76 -9.16
C LEU A 86 -8.58 -3.82 -8.47
N PRO A 87 -9.70 -4.14 -9.15
CA PRO A 87 -11.00 -4.25 -8.50
C PRO A 87 -11.02 -5.32 -7.40
N THR A 88 -10.37 -6.46 -7.64
CA THR A 88 -10.25 -7.54 -6.65
C THR A 88 -9.44 -7.09 -5.44
N LEU A 89 -8.31 -6.42 -5.67
CA LEU A 89 -7.45 -5.90 -4.59
C LEU A 89 -8.16 -4.86 -3.73
N LEU A 90 -8.95 -3.97 -4.34
CA LEU A 90 -9.78 -3.00 -3.62
C LEU A 90 -10.85 -3.70 -2.79
N ALA A 91 -11.53 -4.71 -3.33
CA ALA A 91 -12.54 -5.48 -2.60
C ALA A 91 -11.95 -6.26 -1.41
N GLU A 92 -10.75 -6.83 -1.57
CA GLU A 92 -10.00 -7.47 -0.48
C GLU A 92 -9.66 -6.45 0.62
N ALA A 93 -9.16 -5.26 0.26
CA ALA A 93 -8.86 -4.19 1.20
C ALA A 93 -10.10 -3.72 1.98
N GLN A 94 -11.25 -3.61 1.29
CA GLN A 94 -12.53 -3.25 1.91
C GLN A 94 -12.98 -4.33 2.88
N THR A 95 -12.89 -5.60 2.49
CA THR A 95 -13.24 -6.74 3.34
C THR A 95 -12.39 -6.80 4.61
N LEU A 96 -11.13 -6.34 4.53
CA LEU A 96 -10.24 -6.20 5.68
C LEU A 96 -10.55 -4.99 6.58
N ASN A 97 -11.50 -4.14 6.20
CA ASN A 97 -11.69 -2.81 6.79
C ASN A 97 -10.37 -2.00 6.82
N ALA A 98 -9.56 -2.13 5.77
CA ALA A 98 -8.29 -1.44 5.67
C ALA A 98 -8.50 0.07 5.49
N LEU A 99 -7.59 0.86 6.04
CA LEU A 99 -7.55 2.31 5.83
C LEU A 99 -7.20 2.67 4.39
N TRP A 100 -6.38 1.84 3.73
CA TRP A 100 -6.01 1.96 2.33
C TRP A 100 -5.49 0.63 1.76
N LEU A 101 -5.54 0.54 0.44
CA LEU A 101 -4.75 -0.39 -0.37
C LEU A 101 -3.44 0.30 -0.78
N LYS A 102 -2.30 -0.39 -0.61
CA LYS A 102 -0.97 0.05 -1.06
C LYS A 102 -0.46 -0.81 -2.20
N LEU A 103 -0.09 -0.17 -3.30
CA LEU A 103 0.50 -0.78 -4.50
C LEU A 103 1.77 -0.02 -4.91
N SER A 104 2.62 -0.63 -5.74
CA SER A 104 3.67 0.13 -6.43
C SER A 104 3.15 0.80 -7.71
N LEU A 105 3.89 1.74 -8.27
CA LEU A 105 3.45 2.50 -9.44
C LEU A 105 3.35 1.62 -10.71
N GLY A 106 4.39 0.85 -11.01
CA GLY A 106 4.54 0.20 -12.32
C GLY A 106 4.70 1.18 -13.48
N HIS A 107 4.45 0.71 -14.70
CA HIS A 107 4.79 1.46 -15.92
C HIS A 107 3.74 2.52 -16.27
N PHE A 108 3.69 3.61 -15.51
CA PHE A 108 2.83 4.75 -15.85
C PHE A 108 3.36 5.51 -17.07
N LEU A 109 2.81 5.22 -18.26
CA LEU A 109 3.27 5.79 -19.54
C LEU A 109 2.48 7.03 -19.99
N HIS A 110 1.15 7.02 -19.82
CA HIS A 110 0.26 8.08 -20.29
C HIS A 110 -1.00 8.20 -19.43
N ASN A 111 -1.74 9.30 -19.62
CA ASN A 111 -2.87 9.66 -18.77
C ASN A 111 -4.21 9.02 -19.18
N GLN A 112 -4.23 8.21 -20.25
CA GLN A 112 -5.49 7.71 -20.85
C GLN A 112 -6.35 6.91 -19.86
N GLN A 113 -5.71 6.20 -18.93
CA GLN A 113 -6.38 5.36 -17.95
C GLN A 113 -6.77 6.09 -16.66
N LEU A 114 -6.47 7.38 -16.52
CA LEU A 114 -6.71 8.10 -15.26
C LEU A 114 -8.19 8.36 -14.99
N ASP A 115 -9.02 8.49 -16.03
CA ASP A 115 -10.46 8.64 -15.84
C ASP A 115 -11.09 7.30 -15.43
N GLU A 116 -10.70 6.19 -16.08
CA GLU A 116 -11.10 4.84 -15.64
C GLU A 116 -10.66 4.55 -14.20
N LEU A 117 -9.42 4.89 -13.84
CA LEU A 117 -8.91 4.73 -12.48
C LEU A 117 -9.74 5.52 -11.46
N ARG A 118 -10.18 6.73 -11.82
CA ARG A 118 -11.02 7.56 -10.93
C ARG A 118 -12.38 6.89 -10.69
N ASP A 119 -12.99 6.36 -11.74
CA ASP A 119 -14.29 5.69 -11.65
C ASP A 119 -14.19 4.44 -10.77
N ILE A 120 -13.17 3.60 -10.98
CA ILE A 120 -12.89 2.42 -10.13
C ILE A 120 -12.71 2.82 -8.66
N LEU A 121 -11.94 3.87 -8.38
CA LEU A 121 -11.72 4.33 -7.00
C LEU A 121 -12.98 4.91 -6.38
N SER A 122 -13.76 5.67 -7.14
CA SER A 122 -15.04 6.24 -6.69
C SER A 122 -16.06 5.14 -6.36
N ASP A 123 -16.17 4.13 -7.23
CA ASP A 123 -17.10 3.01 -7.06
C ASP A 123 -16.71 2.13 -5.88
N SER A 124 -15.41 1.91 -5.66
CA SER A 124 -14.93 1.18 -4.49
C SER A 124 -15.06 1.99 -3.20
N GLY A 125 -14.87 3.32 -3.23
CA GLY A 125 -14.73 4.13 -2.02
C GLY A 125 -13.50 3.79 -1.15
N MET A 126 -12.59 2.95 -1.65
CA MET A 126 -11.36 2.56 -0.96
C MET A 126 -10.23 3.54 -1.29
N ALA A 127 -9.48 3.97 -0.28
CA ALA A 127 -8.30 4.80 -0.50
C ALA A 127 -7.19 3.98 -1.14
N LEU A 128 -6.56 4.54 -2.17
CA LEU A 128 -5.38 3.97 -2.82
C LEU A 128 -4.15 4.80 -2.47
N VAL A 129 -3.11 4.09 -2.04
CA VAL A 129 -1.78 4.60 -1.77
C VAL A 129 -0.81 3.98 -2.77
N VAL A 130 0.04 4.81 -3.38
CA VAL A 130 1.10 4.35 -4.30
C VAL A 130 2.47 4.58 -3.65
N GLU A 131 3.25 3.52 -3.54
CA GLU A 131 4.59 3.49 -2.94
C GLU A 131 5.68 3.39 -4.02
N ASN A 132 6.84 4.01 -3.78
CA ASN A 132 8.03 3.75 -4.58
C ASN A 132 8.61 2.39 -4.22
N ASP A 133 8.80 1.54 -5.24
CA ASP A 133 9.51 0.28 -5.11
C ASP A 133 10.99 0.40 -5.54
N GLN A 134 11.66 -0.74 -5.65
CA GLN A 134 13.09 -0.82 -6.02
C GLN A 134 13.30 -0.92 -7.54
N THR A 135 12.27 -0.67 -8.35
CA THR A 135 12.36 -0.69 -9.81
C THR A 135 12.61 0.71 -10.37
N ASP A 136 12.85 0.79 -11.68
CA ASP A 136 12.94 2.09 -12.38
C ASP A 136 11.67 2.94 -12.25
N CYS A 137 10.51 2.30 -12.05
CA CYS A 137 9.24 2.99 -11.82
C CYS A 137 9.12 3.62 -10.42
N GLY A 138 9.89 3.12 -9.45
CA GLY A 138 9.98 3.66 -8.09
C GLY A 138 10.89 4.89 -7.96
N GLN A 139 11.62 5.26 -9.01
CA GLN A 139 12.49 6.44 -8.99
C GLN A 139 11.68 7.74 -8.79
N LEU A 140 12.36 8.81 -8.34
CA LEU A 140 11.70 10.08 -8.05
C LEU A 140 10.97 10.66 -9.27
N ALA A 141 11.56 10.58 -10.47
CA ALA A 141 11.00 11.20 -11.67
C ALA A 141 9.66 10.58 -12.11
N PRO A 142 9.50 9.25 -12.26
CA PRO A 142 8.20 8.62 -12.50
C PRO A 142 7.16 8.93 -11.43
N MET A 143 7.54 8.87 -10.14
CA MET A 143 6.64 9.15 -9.03
C MET A 143 6.13 10.61 -9.05
N GLN A 144 7.00 11.58 -9.36
CA GLN A 144 6.61 12.99 -9.50
C GLN A 144 5.74 13.24 -10.75
N ARG A 145 6.01 12.54 -11.85
CA ARG A 145 5.17 12.59 -13.06
C ARG A 145 3.76 12.10 -12.73
N PHE A 146 3.64 10.95 -12.08
CA PHE A 146 2.35 10.41 -11.66
C PHE A 146 1.64 11.33 -10.66
N LYS A 147 2.34 11.84 -9.63
CA LYS A 147 1.79 12.82 -8.68
C LYS A 147 1.20 14.05 -9.37
N SER A 148 1.93 14.57 -10.36
CA SER A 148 1.49 15.74 -11.13
C SER A 148 0.24 15.42 -11.94
N ALA A 149 0.18 14.24 -12.57
CA ALA A 149 -0.99 13.77 -13.29
C ALA A 149 -2.20 13.58 -12.35
N CYS A 150 -2.02 12.96 -11.17
CA CYS A 150 -3.07 12.85 -10.15
C CYS A 150 -3.62 14.21 -9.73
N ARG A 151 -2.76 15.23 -9.57
CA ARG A 151 -3.20 16.59 -9.23
C ARG A 151 -4.01 17.24 -10.34
N VAL A 152 -3.53 17.17 -11.58
CA VAL A 152 -4.22 17.76 -12.75
C VAL A 152 -5.56 17.09 -12.97
N HIS A 153 -5.60 15.76 -12.87
CA HIS A 153 -6.80 14.97 -13.05
C HIS A 153 -7.62 14.84 -11.77
N GLN A 154 -7.25 15.44 -10.63
CA GLN A 154 -8.00 15.35 -9.37
C GLN A 154 -8.27 13.91 -8.90
N LEU A 155 -7.29 13.02 -9.04
CA LEU A 155 -7.37 11.65 -8.53
C LEU A 155 -7.18 11.62 -7.01
N PRO A 156 -8.01 10.84 -6.27
CA PRO A 156 -7.92 10.72 -4.83
C PRO A 156 -6.84 9.71 -4.40
N ILE A 157 -5.61 9.86 -4.91
CA ILE A 157 -4.49 8.95 -4.66
C ILE A 157 -3.43 9.66 -3.83
N THR A 158 -2.98 8.99 -2.77
CA THR A 158 -1.86 9.46 -1.94
C THR A 158 -0.58 8.73 -2.35
N LEU A 159 0.54 9.46 -2.44
CA LEU A 159 1.84 8.83 -2.63
C LEU A 159 2.55 8.71 -1.28
N THR A 160 3.03 7.51 -0.98
CA THR A 160 3.93 7.22 0.15
C THR A 160 5.35 7.07 -0.38
N PHE A 161 6.30 7.55 0.42
CA PHE A 161 7.71 7.41 0.10
C PHE A 161 8.41 6.57 1.16
N ASP A 162 8.82 5.38 0.75
CA ASP A 162 9.70 4.50 1.51
C ASP A 162 11.14 4.99 1.31
N MET A 163 11.72 5.52 2.40
CA MET A 163 13.07 6.08 2.38
C MET A 163 14.15 5.00 2.18
N GLY A 164 13.88 3.75 2.56
CA GLY A 164 14.77 2.62 2.36
C GLY A 164 14.93 2.29 0.87
N ASN A 165 13.84 2.34 0.10
CA ASN A 165 13.86 2.05 -1.33
C ASN A 165 14.66 3.08 -2.16
N TRP A 166 14.78 4.33 -1.71
CA TRP A 166 15.58 5.34 -2.43
C TRP A 166 17.09 5.07 -2.40
N LEU A 167 17.60 4.48 -1.31
CA LEU A 167 19.00 4.09 -1.22
C LEU A 167 19.38 3.05 -2.29
N TRP A 168 18.41 2.27 -2.78
CA TRP A 168 18.61 1.23 -3.79
C TRP A 168 18.63 1.75 -5.23
N VAL A 169 17.89 2.83 -5.53
CA VAL A 169 17.83 3.41 -6.89
C VAL A 169 18.81 4.57 -7.11
N GLY A 170 19.71 4.82 -6.16
CA GLY A 170 20.75 5.86 -6.27
C GLY A 170 20.24 7.29 -6.08
N ASP A 171 18.97 7.47 -5.68
CA ASP A 171 18.41 8.77 -5.33
C ASP A 171 18.74 9.13 -3.88
N SER A 172 19.05 10.41 -3.63
CA SER A 172 19.36 10.89 -2.28
C SER A 172 18.06 11.13 -1.49
N PRO A 173 17.87 10.51 -0.30
CA PRO A 173 16.66 10.67 0.51
C PRO A 173 16.31 12.14 0.83
N GLU A 174 17.33 12.98 0.90
CA GLU A 174 17.25 14.41 1.21
C GLU A 174 16.57 15.25 0.10
N ARG A 175 16.68 14.85 -1.18
CA ARG A 175 16.04 15.55 -2.31
C ARG A 175 14.54 15.24 -2.42
N GLY A 176 14.16 14.02 -2.06
CA GLY A 176 12.76 13.62 -2.05
C GLY A 176 11.97 14.24 -0.89
N GLY A 177 12.59 14.40 0.29
CA GLY A 177 11.97 15.06 1.46
C GLY A 177 11.81 16.58 1.34
N THR A 178 12.66 17.26 0.55
CA THR A 178 12.60 18.73 0.39
C THR A 178 11.56 19.19 -0.65
N SER A 179 11.20 18.34 -1.60
CA SER A 179 10.20 18.64 -2.66
C SER A 179 8.76 18.26 -2.27
N SER A 180 8.58 17.55 -1.14
CA SER A 180 7.32 16.93 -0.69
C SER A 180 6.63 17.63 0.48
N CYS A 181 7.32 18.50 1.20
CA CYS A 181 6.81 19.09 2.45
C CYS A 181 5.60 20.02 2.28
N ALA A 182 5.14 20.32 1.07
CA ALA A 182 4.04 21.24 0.80
C ALA A 182 2.65 20.59 0.61
N GLY A 183 2.49 19.26 0.69
CA GLY A 183 1.24 18.63 0.18
C GLY A 183 0.74 17.34 0.81
N GLY A 184 0.91 17.10 2.12
CA GLY A 184 0.21 16.00 2.81
C GLY A 184 0.74 14.59 2.52
N GLN A 185 2.07 14.42 2.40
CA GLN A 185 2.69 13.10 2.22
C GLN A 185 2.83 12.33 3.53
N LEU A 186 2.54 11.03 3.48
CA LEU A 186 2.87 10.06 4.52
C LEU A 186 4.26 9.48 4.20
N TYR A 187 5.11 9.36 5.22
CA TYR A 187 6.43 8.77 5.12
C TYR A 187 6.40 7.41 5.83
N SER A 188 6.88 6.37 5.15
CA SER A 188 7.14 5.07 5.76
C SER A 188 8.65 4.93 5.97
N CYS A 189 9.05 4.52 7.17
CA CYS A 189 10.43 4.14 7.49
C CYS A 189 10.60 2.64 7.32
#